data_AF-A0A426SD98-F1
#
_entry.id   AF-A0A426SD98-F1
#
_cell.length_a   1.000
_cell.length_b   1.000
_cell.length_c   1.000
_cell.angle_alpha   90.00
_cell.angle_beta   90.00
_cell.angle_gamma   90.00
#
_symmetry.space_group_name_H-M   'P 1'
#
loop_
_entity.id
_entity.type
_entity.pdbx_description
1 polymer ?
#
loop_
_entity_poly.entity_id
_entity_poly.type
_entity_poly.pdbx_seq_one_letter_code
_entity_poly.pdbx_strand_id
1 'polypeptide(L)' 'MKHQSGFVCVSFHASQDGERVINCAQWESKEHYGAMLASLEARVHMDEAATFASDVQPRLSCLASVHPR' A
#
# COMPACT_ATOMS: atom_id res chain seq x y z
N MET A 1 -8.96 -5.23 -1.02
CA MET A 1 -8.69 -3.79 -1.33
C MET A 1 -8.73 -3.45 -2.82
N LYS A 2 -8.48 -4.39 -3.75
CA LYS A 2 -8.48 -4.12 -5.20
C LYS A 2 -9.81 -3.62 -5.79
N HIS A 3 -10.91 -3.73 -5.05
CA HIS A 3 -12.25 -3.30 -5.47
C HIS A 3 -12.65 -1.93 -4.91
N GLN A 4 -11.75 -1.26 -4.18
CA GLN A 4 -11.99 0.09 -3.67
C GLN A 4 -11.94 1.10 -4.82
N SER A 5 -12.79 2.13 -4.76
CA SER A 5 -12.80 3.19 -5.77
C SER A 5 -11.44 3.88 -5.86
N GLY A 6 -10.99 4.16 -7.09
CA GLY A 6 -9.71 4.82 -7.37
C GLY A 6 -8.47 3.97 -7.10
N PHE A 7 -8.60 2.66 -6.89
CA PHE A 7 -7.46 1.74 -6.88
C PHE A 7 -6.89 1.59 -8.30
N VAL A 8 -5.60 1.85 -8.47
CA VAL A 8 -4.91 1.72 -9.77
C VAL A 8 -4.21 0.37 -9.87
N CYS A 9 -3.25 0.13 -8.97
CA CYS A 9 -2.50 -1.12 -8.93
C CYS A 9 -1.81 -1.31 -7.57
N VAL A 10 -1.28 -2.51 -7.36
CA VAL A 10 -0.41 -2.81 -6.23
C VAL A 10 0.74 -3.67 -6.71
N SER A 11 1.93 -3.42 -6.18
CA SER A 11 3.12 -4.25 -6.39
C SER A 11 3.75 -4.57 -5.04
N PHE A 12 3.99 -5.86 -4.80
CA PHE A 12 4.70 -6.33 -3.61
C PHE A 12 6.16 -6.60 -3.97
N HIS A 13 7.08 -6.03 -3.20
CA HIS A 13 8.50 -6.22 -3.36
C HIS A 13 9.07 -6.84 -2.09
N ALA A 14 9.60 -8.05 -2.21
CA ALA A 14 10.44 -8.61 -1.16
C ALA A 14 11.85 -8.03 -1.28
N SER A 15 12.46 -7.66 -0.15
CA SER A 15 13.88 -7.32 -0.11
C SER A 15 14.74 -8.54 -0.45
N GLN A 16 15.95 -8.32 -0.95
CA GLN A 16 16.85 -9.40 -1.33
C GLN A 16 17.32 -10.25 -0.14
N ASP A 17 17.38 -9.65 1.05
CA ASP A 17 17.67 -10.34 2.32
C ASP A 17 16.47 -11.10 2.89
N GLY A 18 15.28 -10.92 2.31
CA GLY A 18 14.04 -11.58 2.75
C GLY A 18 13.44 -11.02 4.04
N GLU A 19 14.01 -9.98 4.64
CA GLU A 19 13.54 -9.45 5.93
C GLU A 19 12.36 -8.48 5.80
N ARG A 20 12.11 -7.94 4.60
CA ARG A 20 11.13 -6.86 4.39
C ARG A 20 10.26 -7.14 3.18
N VAL A 21 9.00 -6.75 3.30
CA VAL A 21 8.05 -6.67 2.20
C VAL A 21 7.57 -5.23 2.07
N ILE A 22 7.64 -4.69 0.87
CA ILE A 22 7.12 -3.36 0.54
C ILE A 22 5.86 -3.53 -0.29
N ASN A 23 4.74 -2.99 0.20
CA ASN A 23 3.50 -2.86 -0.54
C ASN A 23 3.43 -1.46 -1.18
N CYS A 24 3.69 -1.39 -2.49
CA CYS A 24 3.55 -0.17 -3.27
C CYS A 24 2.17 -0.12 -3.94
N ALA A 25 1.18 0.48 -3.25
CA ALA A 25 -0.17 0.68 -3.77
C ALA A 25 -0.31 2.07 -4.41
N GLN A 26 -0.87 2.11 -5.63
CA GLN A 26 -1.16 3.35 -6.35
C GLN A 26 -2.66 3.61 -6.37
N TRP A 27 -3.01 4.88 -6.13
CA TRP A 27 -4.38 5.37 -6.06
C TRP A 27 -4.52 6.60 -6.94
N GLU A 28 -5.71 6.80 -7.51
CA GLU A 28 -6.02 7.94 -8.38
C GLU A 28 -5.93 9.28 -7.62
N SER A 29 -6.27 9.28 -6.33
CA SER A 29 -6.15 10.48 -5.49
C SER A 29 -5.92 10.15 -4.02
N LYS A 30 -5.53 11.18 -3.24
CA LYS A 30 -5.34 11.07 -1.79
C LYS A 30 -6.65 10.77 -1.07
N GLU A 31 -7.78 11.27 -1.57
CA GLU A 31 -9.12 11.03 -1.03
C GLU A 31 -9.50 9.56 -1.16
N HIS A 32 -9.25 8.95 -2.33
CA HIS A 32 -9.49 7.52 -2.55
C HIS A 32 -8.64 6.65 -1.61
N TYR A 33 -7.36 7.00 -1.44
CA TYR A 33 -6.49 6.35 -0.45
C TYR A 33 -7.03 6.49 0.98
N GLY A 34 -7.48 7.69 1.37
CA GLY A 34 -8.06 7.94 2.70
C GLY A 34 -9.35 7.17 2.96
N ALA A 35 -10.23 7.07 1.95
CA ALA A 35 -11.46 6.29 2.03
C ALA A 35 -11.17 4.79 2.20
N MET A 36 -10.17 4.27 1.46
CA MET A 36 -9.70 2.91 1.66
C MET A 36 -9.16 2.72 3.08
N LEU A 37 -8.35 3.65 3.61
CA LEU A 37 -7.73 3.50 4.93
C LEU A 37 -8.76 3.48 6.07
N ALA A 38 -9.89 4.16 5.88
CA ALA A 38 -11.02 4.16 6.81
C ALA A 38 -11.89 2.90 6.71
N SER A 39 -11.70 2.05 5.70
CA SER A 39 -12.50 0.83 5.51
C SER A 39 -12.13 -0.27 6.50
N LEU A 40 -13.13 -1.08 6.88
CA LEU A 40 -12.91 -2.25 7.74
C LEU A 40 -12.02 -3.30 7.07
N GLU A 41 -12.18 -3.48 5.75
CA GLU A 41 -11.35 -4.41 4.97
C GLU A 41 -9.86 -4.05 5.06
N ALA A 42 -9.50 -2.76 4.96
CA ALA A 42 -8.12 -2.31 5.10
C ALA A 42 -7.58 -2.55 6.52
N ARG A 43 -8.39 -2.30 7.55
CA ARG A 43 -8.02 -2.56 8.95
C ARG A 43 -7.67 -4.02 9.17
N VAL A 44 -8.54 -4.94 8.74
CA VAL A 44 -8.34 -6.39 8.91
C VAL A 44 -7.01 -6.84 8.29
N HIS A 45 -6.74 -6.44 7.04
CA HIS A 45 -5.50 -6.81 6.37
C HIS A 45 -4.24 -6.21 7.01
N MET A 46 -4.30 -4.96 7.48
CA MET A 46 -3.18 -4.33 8.17
C MET A 46 -2.91 -4.99 9.53
N ASP A 47 -3.97 -5.33 10.26
CA ASP A 47 -3.86 -6.01 11.56
C ASP A 47 -3.30 -7.42 11.39
N GLU A 48 -3.74 -8.17 10.38
CA GLU A 48 -3.15 -9.46 10.00
C GLU A 48 -1.66 -9.34 9.69
N ALA A 49 -1.26 -8.35 8.89
CA ALA A 49 0.15 -8.11 8.58
C ALA A 49 0.98 -7.75 9.83
N ALA A 50 0.39 -6.97 10.74
CA ALA A 50 1.05 -6.56 11.97
C ALA A 50 1.27 -7.71 12.96
N THR A 51 0.60 -8.86 12.79
CA THR A 51 0.81 -10.03 13.68
C THR A 51 2.19 -10.67 13.52
N PHE A 52 2.83 -10.51 12.37
CA PHE A 52 4.15 -11.09 12.06
C PHE A 52 5.20 -10.05 11.68
N ALA A 53 4.80 -8.81 11.36
CA ALA A 53 5.74 -7.73 11.13
C ALA A 53 6.25 -7.18 12.48
N SER A 54 7.57 -7.13 12.65
CA SER A 54 8.20 -6.49 13.82
C SER A 54 8.08 -4.96 13.79
N ASP A 55 7.88 -4.37 12.61
CA ASP A 55 7.68 -2.94 12.40
C ASP A 55 6.84 -2.66 11.13
N VAL A 56 6.03 -1.61 11.16
CA VAL A 56 5.14 -1.20 10.05
C VAL A 56 5.32 0.29 9.77
N GLN A 57 5.87 0.62 8.60
CA GLN A 57 6.23 1.99 8.24
C GLN A 57 5.45 2.51 7.02
N PRO A 58 4.19 2.95 7.18
CA PRO A 58 3.41 3.50 6.08
C PRO A 58 3.99 4.83 5.60
N ARG A 59 4.15 4.99 4.29
CA ARG A 59 4.57 6.24 3.65
C ARG A 59 3.61 6.57 2.52
N LEU A 60 3.15 7.83 2.48
CA LEU A 60 2.37 8.37 1.38
C LEU A 60 3.28 9.26 0.52
N SER A 61 3.22 9.08 -0.80
CA SER A 61 4.04 9.83 -1.75
C SER A 61 3.23 10.19 -2.98
N CYS A 62 3.53 11.35 -3.58
CA CYS A 62 2.94 11.77 -4.85
C CYS A 62 3.93 11.48 -5.98
N LEU A 63 3.44 10.93 -7.09
CA LEU A 63 4.25 10.72 -8.29
C LEU A 63 4.60 12.08 -8.92
N ALA A 64 5.87 12.46 -8.89
CA ALA A 64 6.33 13.74 -9.43
C ALA A 64 6.69 13.67 -10.92
N SER A 65 7.28 12.55 -11.36
CA SER A 65 7.66 12.32 -12.75
C SER A 65 7.69 10.83 -13.08
N VAL A 66 7.50 10.51 -14.37
CA VAL A 66 7.74 9.18 -14.93
C VAL A 66 8.70 9.35 -16.08
N HIS A 67 9.78 8.58 -16.08
CA HIS A 67 10.75 8.57 -17.16
C HIS A 67 10.53 7.30 -17.99
N PRO A 68 10.19 7.42 -19.29
CA PRO A 68 10.16 6.26 -20.17
C PRO A 68 11.58 5.67 -20.31
N ARG A 69 11.66 4.38 -20.62
CA ARG A 69 12.92 3.73 -20.98
C ARG A 69 13.44 4.21 -22.33
#